data_AF-A0AA39JC23-F1
#
_entry.id   AF-A0AA39JC23-F1
#
_cell.length_a   1.000
_cell.length_b   1.000
_cell.length_c   1.000
_cell.angle_alpha   90.00
_cell.angle_beta   90.00
_cell.angle_gamma   90.00
#
_symmetry.space_group_name_H-M   'P 1'
#
loop_
_entity.id
_entity.type
_entity.pdbx_description
1 polymer ?
#
loop_
_entity_poly.entity_id
_entity_poly.type
_entity_poly.pdbx_seq_one_letter_code
_entity_poly.pdbx_strand_id
1 'polypeptide(L)'
;MSRRTCNRDLPCDLQRICDSANETGVRAEGIAFSQDIIRSRPIWYHSKADPRIRLLTNLRENHKLRLVGEAEEISYLLDDPNHKSARRGQRCQCYLYLAMSENLGCIGRAKACMLRAKELLDTLPERWDPRWKTMKSPPPQQLDEGFEFDRRVTTHGSLADVFRIISLANVEEIIAATDGSCIDDGTDTARARAGIYVEGENGMKLAIRIPSNIPQTNQVGEAITTKELADKVNK
;
A
#
# COMPACT_ATOMS: atom_id res chain seq x y z
N MET A 1 -0.57 -22.75 -25.86
CA MET A 1 -1.71 -21.81 -25.70
C MET A 1 -2.59 -22.31 -24.56
N SER A 2 -2.38 -21.79 -23.34
CA SER A 2 -3.18 -22.18 -22.17
C SER A 2 -4.43 -21.31 -22.11
N ARG A 3 -5.61 -21.93 -21.99
CA ARG A 3 -6.90 -21.24 -21.93
C ARG A 3 -6.96 -20.39 -20.65
N ARG A 4 -6.96 -19.06 -20.79
CA ARG A 4 -7.21 -18.10 -19.71
C ARG A 4 -8.63 -18.34 -19.20
N THR A 5 -8.77 -18.86 -17.98
CA THR A 5 -10.07 -18.97 -17.33
C THR A 5 -10.48 -17.57 -16.86
N CYS A 6 -11.40 -16.94 -17.60
CA CYS A 6 -12.03 -15.69 -17.17
C CYS A 6 -12.78 -15.93 -15.85
N ASN A 7 -12.39 -15.21 -14.80
CA ASN A 7 -13.12 -15.20 -13.54
C ASN A 7 -14.37 -14.32 -13.77
N ARG A 8 -15.54 -14.95 -13.99
CA ARG A 8 -16.78 -14.30 -14.42
C ARG A 8 -17.33 -13.24 -13.45
N ASP A 9 -16.76 -13.13 -12.26
CA ASP A 9 -17.26 -12.28 -11.18
C ASP A 9 -16.47 -10.96 -11.00
N LEU A 10 -15.45 -10.68 -11.82
CA LEU A 10 -14.68 -9.44 -11.73
C LEU A 10 -15.11 -8.42 -12.80
N PRO A 11 -15.37 -7.14 -12.43
CA PRO A 11 -15.51 -6.05 -13.39
C PRO A 11 -14.35 -5.99 -14.38
N CYS A 12 -14.64 -5.60 -15.63
CA CYS A 12 -13.68 -5.60 -16.73
C CYS A 12 -12.40 -4.81 -16.41
N ASP A 13 -12.52 -3.66 -15.73
CA ASP A 13 -11.36 -2.83 -15.37
C ASP A 13 -10.44 -3.51 -14.36
N LEU A 14 -11.01 -4.21 -13.37
CA LEU A 14 -10.21 -4.99 -12.41
C LEU A 14 -9.54 -6.18 -13.08
N GLN A 15 -10.21 -6.79 -14.06
CA GLN A 15 -9.62 -7.88 -14.83
C GLN A 15 -8.41 -7.40 -15.65
N ARG A 16 -8.51 -6.23 -16.29
CA ARG A 16 -7.39 -5.60 -17.01
C ARG A 16 -6.22 -5.33 -16.08
N ILE A 17 -6.47 -4.78 -14.90
CA ILE A 17 -5.41 -4.52 -13.90
C ILE A 17 -4.71 -5.84 -13.51
N CYS A 18 -5.45 -6.91 -13.25
CA CYS A 18 -4.87 -8.21 -12.94
C CYS A 18 -4.07 -8.81 -14.10
N ASP A 19 -4.58 -8.72 -15.32
CA ASP A 19 -3.89 -9.21 -16.51
C ASP A 19 -2.58 -8.45 -16.76
N SER A 20 -2.60 -7.11 -16.67
CA SER A 20 -1.39 -6.28 -16.76
C SER A 20 -0.37 -6.61 -15.67
N ALA A 21 -0.80 -6.84 -14.43
CA ALA A 21 0.09 -7.25 -13.35
C ALA A 21 0.79 -8.59 -13.67
N ASN A 22 0.04 -9.55 -14.21
CA ASN A 22 0.57 -10.86 -14.58
C ASN A 22 1.54 -10.78 -15.77
N GLU A 23 1.22 -9.97 -16.78
CA GLU A 23 2.05 -9.80 -17.98
C GLU A 23 3.36 -9.06 -17.66
N THR A 24 3.33 -8.07 -16.77
CA THR A 24 4.51 -7.31 -16.33
C THR A 24 5.28 -7.96 -15.19
N GLY A 25 4.73 -9.01 -14.57
CA GLY A 25 5.32 -9.67 -13.40
C GLY A 25 5.29 -8.82 -12.12
N VAL A 26 4.52 -7.73 -12.10
CA VAL A 26 4.31 -6.88 -10.92
C VAL A 26 3.62 -7.70 -9.84
N ARG A 27 4.20 -7.70 -8.63
CA ARG A 27 3.63 -8.39 -7.46
C ARG A 27 3.43 -7.40 -6.33
N ALA A 28 2.33 -7.58 -5.60
CA ALA A 28 2.07 -6.86 -4.35
C ALA A 28 2.96 -7.41 -3.22
N GLU A 29 4.27 -7.18 -3.33
CA GLU A 29 5.30 -7.64 -2.39
C GLU A 29 6.04 -6.44 -1.79
N GLY A 30 6.43 -6.56 -0.53
CA GLY A 30 7.19 -5.59 0.23
C GLY A 30 8.17 -6.35 1.12
N ILE A 31 9.29 -5.72 1.46
CA ILE A 31 10.38 -6.37 2.21
C ILE A 31 9.95 -6.63 3.65
N ALA A 32 9.31 -5.65 4.30
CA ALA A 32 8.65 -5.82 5.59
C ALA A 32 7.43 -4.91 5.67
N PHE A 33 6.22 -5.46 5.78
CA PHE A 33 5.00 -4.66 5.89
C PHE A 33 4.81 -4.13 7.31
N SER A 34 4.33 -2.89 7.42
CA SER A 34 3.82 -2.37 8.69
C SER A 34 2.66 -3.23 9.23
N GLN A 35 2.50 -3.23 10.55
CA GLN A 35 1.42 -3.99 11.21
C GLN A 35 0.03 -3.53 10.76
N ASP A 36 -0.15 -2.25 10.44
CA ASP A 36 -1.42 -1.73 9.92
C ASP A 36 -1.78 -2.33 8.56
N ILE A 37 -0.78 -2.51 7.68
CA ILE A 37 -0.98 -3.20 6.40
C ILE A 37 -1.31 -4.67 6.62
N ILE A 38 -0.63 -5.35 7.54
CA ILE A 38 -0.90 -6.77 7.83
C ILE A 38 -2.32 -6.93 8.38
N ARG A 39 -2.71 -6.11 9.36
CA ARG A 39 -4.02 -6.16 10.03
C ARG A 39 -5.18 -5.78 9.11
N SER A 40 -4.96 -4.89 8.14
CA SER A 40 -5.99 -4.48 7.16
C SER A 40 -6.21 -5.47 6.01
N ARG A 41 -5.42 -6.54 5.92
CA ARG A 41 -5.57 -7.54 4.84
C ARG A 41 -6.84 -8.38 5.01
N PRO A 42 -7.52 -8.73 3.90
CA PRO A 42 -8.61 -9.70 3.92
C PRO A 42 -8.11 -11.10 4.29
N ILE A 43 -8.58 -11.67 5.39
CA ILE A 43 -8.02 -12.92 5.93
C ILE A 43 -8.32 -14.15 5.05
N TRP A 44 -9.44 -14.18 4.33
CA TRP A 44 -9.90 -15.38 3.63
C TRP A 44 -9.25 -15.62 2.27
N TYR A 45 -8.57 -14.61 1.71
CA TYR A 45 -8.15 -14.59 0.31
C TYR A 45 -6.64 -14.62 0.13
N HIS A 46 -5.89 -15.09 1.13
CA HIS A 46 -4.45 -15.25 1.05
C HIS A 46 -4.08 -16.41 0.11
N SER A 47 -3.39 -16.11 -1.00
CA SER A 47 -3.05 -17.09 -2.05
C SER A 47 -2.16 -18.24 -1.60
N LYS A 48 -1.35 -18.04 -0.54
CA LYS A 48 -0.44 -19.04 0.03
C LYS A 48 -0.89 -19.55 1.40
N ALA A 49 -2.10 -19.23 1.85
CA ALA A 49 -2.61 -19.77 3.11
C ALA A 49 -2.92 -21.26 3.00
N ASP A 50 -2.87 -21.96 4.14
CA ASP A 50 -3.24 -23.37 4.22
C ASP A 50 -4.69 -23.56 3.75
N PRO A 51 -4.99 -24.56 2.88
CA PRO A 51 -6.35 -24.84 2.41
C PRO A 51 -7.41 -25.00 3.51
N ARG A 52 -6.99 -25.37 4.74
CA ARG A 52 -7.83 -25.44 5.95
C ARG A 52 -8.55 -24.14 6.26
N ILE A 53 -8.06 -23.00 5.77
CA ILE A 53 -8.74 -21.70 5.90
C ILE A 53 -10.19 -21.77 5.40
N ARG A 54 -10.46 -22.59 4.37
CA ARG A 54 -11.80 -22.78 3.80
C ARG A 54 -12.75 -23.57 4.69
N LEU A 55 -12.24 -24.26 5.71
CA LEU A 55 -13.03 -25.07 6.65
C LEU A 55 -13.47 -24.26 7.88
N LEU A 56 -12.92 -23.06 8.09
CA LEU A 56 -13.17 -22.21 9.26
C LEU A 56 -14.29 -21.19 9.02
N THR A 57 -15.28 -21.52 8.19
CA THR A 57 -16.31 -20.58 7.69
C THR A 57 -17.22 -20.02 8.79
N ASN A 58 -17.31 -20.66 9.96
CA ASN A 58 -18.15 -20.21 11.05
C ASN A 58 -17.80 -18.80 11.54
N LEU A 59 -16.53 -18.37 11.44
CA LEU A 59 -16.11 -17.01 11.75
C LEU A 59 -16.53 -16.01 10.66
N ARG A 60 -16.49 -16.45 9.40
CA ARG A 60 -16.93 -15.67 8.25
C ARG A 60 -18.44 -15.43 8.27
N GLU A 61 -19.22 -16.45 8.59
CA GLU A 61 -20.68 -16.40 8.48
C GLU A 61 -21.32 -15.79 9.73
N ASN A 62 -20.93 -16.24 10.93
CA ASN A 62 -21.58 -15.80 12.17
C ASN A 62 -21.00 -14.49 12.71
N HIS A 63 -19.69 -14.30 12.59
CA HIS A 63 -19.01 -13.09 13.10
C HIS A 63 -18.69 -12.08 12.01
N LYS A 64 -19.01 -12.38 10.75
CA LYS A 64 -18.71 -11.52 9.59
C LYS A 64 -17.25 -11.08 9.55
N LEU A 65 -16.35 -11.92 10.06
CA LEU A 65 -14.92 -11.62 10.15
C LEU A 65 -14.37 -11.48 8.74
N ARG A 66 -13.68 -10.38 8.45
CA ARG A 66 -13.09 -10.08 7.13
C ARG A 66 -11.60 -9.84 7.19
N LEU A 67 -11.10 -9.24 8.26
CA LEU A 67 -9.74 -8.73 8.35
C LEU A 67 -8.86 -9.58 9.24
N VAL A 68 -7.55 -9.55 8.97
CA VAL A 68 -6.53 -10.21 9.80
C VAL A 68 -6.51 -9.64 11.22
N GLY A 69 -6.61 -8.31 11.37
CA GLY A 69 -6.63 -7.65 12.68
C GLY A 69 -7.82 -8.04 13.56
N GLU A 70 -8.99 -8.32 12.95
CA GLU A 70 -10.17 -8.79 13.69
C GLU A 70 -9.95 -10.20 14.26
N ALA A 71 -9.33 -11.10 13.48
CA ALA A 71 -8.97 -12.43 13.97
C ALA A 71 -7.91 -12.37 15.06
N GLU A 72 -6.92 -11.49 14.91
CA GLU A 72 -5.90 -11.24 15.92
C GLU A 72 -6.53 -10.79 17.25
N GLU A 73 -7.39 -9.78 17.23
CA GLU A 73 -8.10 -9.29 18.42
C GLU A 73 -8.90 -10.38 19.13
N ILE A 74 -9.69 -11.16 18.37
CA ILE A 74 -10.49 -12.26 18.93
C ILE A 74 -9.59 -13.34 19.52
N SER A 75 -8.44 -13.62 18.90
CA SER A 75 -7.49 -14.62 19.40
C SER A 75 -6.83 -14.19 20.70
N TYR A 76 -6.50 -12.90 20.85
CA TYR A 76 -5.86 -12.34 22.04
C TYR A 76 -6.73 -12.45 23.30
N LEU A 77 -8.06 -12.51 23.14
CA LEU A 77 -8.97 -12.72 24.27
C LEU A 77 -8.77 -14.06 24.99
N LEU A 78 -8.10 -15.03 24.37
CA LEU A 78 -7.72 -16.29 25.04
C LEU A 78 -6.57 -16.13 26.01
N ASP A 79 -5.64 -15.23 25.69
CA ASP A 79 -4.39 -15.03 26.44
C ASP A 79 -4.54 -13.93 27.51
N ASP A 80 -5.72 -13.30 27.59
CA ASP A 80 -6.03 -12.29 28.61
C ASP A 80 -6.01 -12.93 30.02
N PRO A 81 -5.33 -12.31 31.01
CA PRO A 81 -5.25 -12.84 32.38
C PRO A 81 -6.62 -12.98 33.06
N ASN A 82 -7.62 -12.23 32.63
CA ASN A 82 -8.99 -12.32 33.12
C ASN A 82 -9.77 -13.49 32.46
N HIS A 83 -9.23 -14.10 31.41
CA HIS A 83 -9.78 -15.30 30.81
C HIS A 83 -9.44 -16.54 31.65
N LYS A 84 -10.25 -16.81 32.67
CA LYS A 84 -10.15 -18.07 33.42
C LYS A 84 -10.78 -19.20 32.61
N SER A 85 -9.95 -20.11 32.12
CA SER A 85 -10.43 -21.33 31.47
C SER A 85 -11.23 -22.15 32.48
N ALA A 86 -12.56 -22.22 32.27
CA ALA A 86 -13.41 -23.06 33.08
C ALA A 86 -13.02 -24.54 32.90
N ARG A 87 -13.26 -25.37 33.94
CA ARG A 87 -13.01 -26.82 33.89
C ARG A 87 -13.72 -27.45 32.69
N ARG A 88 -13.20 -28.57 32.17
CA ARG A 88 -13.79 -29.33 31.05
C ARG A 88 -15.30 -29.50 31.29
N GLY A 89 -16.12 -28.97 30.37
CA GLY A 89 -17.59 -29.05 30.45
C GLY A 89 -18.32 -27.85 31.06
N GLN A 90 -17.61 -26.89 31.67
CA GLN A 90 -18.23 -25.64 32.15
C GLN A 90 -18.09 -24.51 31.13
N ARG A 91 -19.14 -23.70 30.97
CA ARG A 91 -19.07 -22.45 30.20
C ARG A 91 -18.19 -21.47 30.98
N CYS A 92 -17.24 -20.83 30.30
CA CYS A 92 -16.47 -19.75 30.89
C CYS A 92 -17.45 -18.62 31.28
N GLN A 93 -17.33 -18.07 32.49
CA GLN A 93 -18.15 -16.96 32.96
C GLN A 93 -17.33 -15.67 33.13
N CYS A 94 -16.15 -15.60 32.51
CA CYS A 94 -15.35 -14.38 32.58
C CYS A 94 -16.06 -13.24 31.85
N TYR A 95 -15.79 -12.01 32.27
CA TYR A 95 -16.36 -10.82 31.66
C TYR A 95 -16.12 -10.77 30.15
N LEU A 96 -14.95 -11.21 29.66
CA LEU A 96 -14.63 -11.27 28.24
C LEU A 96 -15.51 -12.27 27.46
N TYR A 97 -15.83 -13.42 28.07
CA TYR A 97 -16.74 -14.39 27.47
C TYR A 97 -18.16 -13.84 27.37
N LEU A 98 -18.62 -13.15 28.42
CA LEU A 98 -19.94 -12.51 28.44
C LEU A 98 -19.98 -11.37 27.40
N ALA A 99 -18.97 -10.50 27.38
CA ALA A 99 -18.84 -9.41 26.41
C ALA A 99 -18.80 -9.92 24.95
N MET A 100 -18.08 -11.01 24.66
CA MET A 100 -18.16 -11.63 23.32
C MET A 100 -19.54 -12.22 23.01
N SER A 101 -20.19 -12.84 24.01
CA SER A 101 -21.52 -13.41 23.82
C SER A 101 -22.56 -12.32 23.54
N GLU A 102 -22.47 -11.18 24.22
CA GLU A 102 -23.39 -10.05 24.12
C GLU A 102 -23.09 -9.18 22.89
N ASN A 103 -21.84 -8.76 22.69
CA ASN A 103 -21.48 -7.81 21.64
C ASN A 103 -21.33 -8.45 20.26
N LEU A 104 -20.88 -9.71 20.19
CA LEU A 104 -20.66 -10.42 18.92
C LEU A 104 -21.74 -11.48 18.64
N GLY A 105 -22.81 -11.52 19.45
CA GLY A 105 -23.91 -12.48 19.31
C GLY A 105 -23.49 -13.94 19.51
N CYS A 106 -22.38 -14.19 20.22
CA CYS A 106 -21.72 -15.48 20.28
C CYS A 106 -22.27 -16.37 21.41
N ILE A 107 -23.55 -16.77 21.30
CA ILE A 107 -24.27 -17.46 22.37
C ILE A 107 -23.66 -18.83 22.68
N GLY A 108 -23.10 -18.99 23.88
CA GLY A 108 -22.71 -20.27 24.45
C GLY A 108 -21.45 -20.93 23.86
N ARG A 109 -20.79 -20.31 22.86
CA ARG A 109 -19.63 -20.89 22.16
C ARG A 109 -18.44 -19.92 21.96
N ALA A 110 -18.41 -18.78 22.64
CA ALA A 110 -17.36 -17.77 22.47
C ALA A 110 -15.92 -18.34 22.53
N LYS A 111 -15.61 -19.21 23.51
CA LYS A 111 -14.29 -19.88 23.59
C LYS A 111 -13.91 -20.66 22.32
N ALA A 112 -14.88 -21.35 21.71
CA ALA A 112 -14.63 -22.10 20.48
C ALA A 112 -14.37 -21.17 19.29
N CYS A 113 -15.04 -20.01 19.24
CA CYS A 113 -14.77 -18.99 18.23
C CYS A 113 -13.39 -18.36 18.43
N MET A 114 -12.98 -18.06 19.67
CA MET A 114 -11.64 -17.57 19.94
C MET A 114 -10.55 -18.57 19.52
N LEU A 115 -10.73 -19.86 19.85
CA LEU A 115 -9.80 -20.93 19.43
C LEU A 115 -9.75 -21.06 17.91
N ARG A 116 -10.89 -20.98 17.23
CA ARG A 116 -10.92 -20.98 15.77
C ARG A 116 -10.28 -19.75 15.15
N ALA A 117 -10.34 -18.59 15.81
CA ALA A 117 -9.64 -17.39 15.33
C ALA A 117 -8.12 -17.57 15.40
N LYS A 118 -7.64 -18.22 16.46
CA LYS A 118 -6.24 -18.63 16.58
C LYS A 118 -5.84 -19.63 15.48
N GLU A 119 -6.64 -20.68 15.28
CA GLU A 119 -6.43 -21.66 14.19
C GLU A 119 -6.46 -20.98 12.81
N LEU A 120 -7.28 -19.95 12.63
CA LEU A 120 -7.37 -19.19 11.39
C LEU A 120 -6.07 -18.42 11.12
N LEU A 121 -5.51 -17.76 12.13
CA LEU A 121 -4.21 -17.09 12.02
C LEU A 121 -3.07 -18.08 11.75
N ASP A 122 -3.14 -19.28 12.33
CA ASP A 122 -2.15 -20.35 12.09
C ASP A 122 -2.14 -20.87 10.64
N THR A 123 -3.18 -20.57 9.84
CA THR A 123 -3.18 -20.88 8.39
C THR A 123 -2.46 -19.86 7.54
N LEU A 124 -2.13 -18.69 8.09
CA LEU A 124 -1.48 -17.61 7.34
C LEU A 124 0.01 -17.90 7.17
N PRO A 125 0.60 -17.53 6.01
CA PRO A 125 2.06 -17.50 5.87
C PRO A 125 2.69 -16.57 6.91
N GLU A 126 3.88 -16.91 7.39
CA GLU A 126 4.64 -16.17 8.42
C GLU A 126 4.66 -14.64 8.18
N ARG A 127 4.93 -14.21 6.93
CA ARG A 127 4.97 -12.78 6.55
C ARG A 127 3.64 -12.02 6.70
N TRP A 128 2.53 -12.74 6.82
CA TRP A 128 1.18 -12.21 6.94
C TRP A 128 0.54 -12.51 8.30
N ASP A 129 1.25 -13.23 9.18
CA ASP A 129 0.81 -13.45 10.54
C ASP A 129 1.16 -12.19 11.37
N PRO A 130 0.17 -11.47 11.91
CA PRO A 130 0.44 -10.25 12.68
C PRO A 130 1.21 -10.54 13.98
N ARG A 131 1.18 -11.79 14.46
CA ARG A 131 1.93 -12.25 15.64
C ARG A 131 3.41 -12.42 15.35
N TRP A 132 3.79 -12.45 14.06
CA TRP A 132 5.19 -12.51 13.68
C TRP A 132 5.93 -11.26 14.17
N LYS A 133 7.16 -11.46 14.65
CA LYS A 133 8.03 -10.35 15.09
C LYS A 133 8.57 -9.61 13.86
N THR A 134 7.75 -8.77 13.26
CA THR A 134 8.28 -7.57 12.60
C THR A 134 8.94 -6.75 13.70
N MET A 135 10.18 -6.28 13.52
CA MET A 135 10.87 -5.43 14.50
C MET A 135 9.93 -4.29 14.93
N LYS A 136 9.31 -4.43 16.10
CA LYS A 136 8.45 -3.41 16.70
C LYS A 136 9.36 -2.32 17.22
N SER A 137 9.83 -1.49 16.31
CA SER A 137 10.58 -0.31 16.68
C SER A 137 9.58 0.85 16.77
N PRO A 138 9.68 1.71 17.80
CA PRO A 138 8.73 2.81 18.01
C PRO A 138 8.63 3.67 16.75
N PRO A 139 7.46 4.30 16.49
CA PRO A 139 7.30 5.20 15.35
C PRO A 139 8.40 6.27 15.38
N PRO A 140 8.88 6.73 14.20
CA PRO A 140 9.84 7.83 14.14
C PRO A 140 9.29 9.01 14.96
N GLN A 141 10.11 9.55 15.86
CA GLN A 141 9.70 10.76 16.59
C GLN A 141 9.71 11.90 15.59
N GLN A 142 8.57 12.58 15.46
CA GLN A 142 8.48 13.76 14.61
C GLN A 142 9.25 14.88 15.30
N LEU A 143 10.41 15.26 14.74
CA LEU A 143 11.21 16.38 15.22
C LEU A 143 10.53 17.70 14.81
N ASP A 144 10.70 18.74 15.62
CA ASP A 144 10.12 20.08 15.35
C ASP A 144 10.64 20.69 14.04
N GLU A 145 11.83 20.30 13.59
CA GLU A 145 12.40 20.67 12.29
C GLU A 145 13.16 19.49 11.63
N GLY A 146 12.87 19.23 10.36
CA GLY A 146 13.47 18.16 9.55
C GLY A 146 12.67 16.85 9.50
N PHE A 147 13.03 15.97 8.56
CA PHE A 147 12.53 14.59 8.53
C PHE A 147 13.64 13.64 8.98
N GLU A 148 13.35 12.76 9.95
CA GLU A 148 14.26 11.65 10.25
C GLU A 148 14.23 10.68 9.07
N PHE A 149 15.39 10.43 8.45
CA PHE A 149 15.50 9.39 7.45
C PHE A 149 15.26 8.03 8.12
N ASP A 150 14.11 7.43 7.85
CA ASP A 150 13.80 6.10 8.37
C ASP A 150 14.76 5.08 7.75
N ARG A 151 15.73 4.63 8.54
CA ARG A 151 16.70 3.60 8.14
C ARG A 151 16.08 2.21 8.04
N ARG A 152 14.78 2.05 8.37
CA ARG A 152 14.10 0.77 8.34
C ARG A 152 13.60 0.47 6.94
N VAL A 153 13.70 -0.79 6.56
CA VAL A 153 13.12 -1.30 5.32
C VAL A 153 11.65 -1.69 5.56
N THR A 154 10.87 -0.78 6.16
CA THR A 154 9.44 -1.01 6.44
C THR A 154 8.60 -0.33 5.37
N THR A 155 7.73 -1.09 4.73
CA THR A 155 6.75 -0.58 3.77
C THR A 155 5.54 -0.05 4.52
N HIS A 156 5.30 1.25 4.36
CA HIS A 156 4.12 1.96 4.87
C HIS A 156 3.17 2.32 3.72
N GLY A 157 1.95 2.69 4.07
CA GLY A 157 0.89 3.02 3.12
C GLY A 157 -0.38 2.18 3.34
N SER A 158 -1.28 2.28 2.39
CA SER A 158 -2.57 1.61 2.36
C SER A 158 -2.56 0.46 1.34
N LEU A 159 -3.53 -0.46 1.45
CA LEU A 159 -3.76 -1.46 0.41
C LEU A 159 -4.08 -0.84 -0.96
N ALA A 160 -4.63 0.38 -0.99
CA ALA A 160 -4.94 1.08 -2.22
C ALA A 160 -3.67 1.46 -3.00
N ASP A 161 -2.53 1.64 -2.32
CA ASP A 161 -1.26 2.01 -2.96
C ASP A 161 -0.74 0.90 -3.88
N VAL A 162 -1.14 -0.35 -3.66
CA VAL A 162 -0.83 -1.47 -4.57
C VAL A 162 -1.40 -1.24 -5.97
N PHE A 163 -2.58 -0.61 -6.08
CA PHE A 163 -3.24 -0.37 -7.36
C PHE A 163 -2.67 0.84 -8.11
N ARG A 164 -1.90 1.71 -7.43
CA ARG A 164 -1.26 2.89 -8.05
C ARG A 164 -0.16 2.51 -9.04
N ILE A 165 0.51 1.37 -8.82
CA ILE A 165 1.57 0.88 -9.71
C ILE A 165 1.01 0.60 -11.12
N ILE A 166 -0.25 0.18 -11.21
CA ILE A 166 -0.87 -0.26 -12.48
C ILE A 166 -1.74 0.86 -13.07
N SER A 167 -2.22 1.82 -12.27
CA SER A 167 -2.97 2.97 -12.80
C SER A 167 -2.14 3.95 -13.63
N LEU A 168 -0.80 3.84 -13.59
CA LEU A 168 0.11 4.59 -14.46
C LEU A 168 0.21 3.98 -15.88
N ALA A 169 -0.52 2.91 -16.19
CA ALA A 169 -0.50 2.30 -17.53
C ALA A 169 -1.15 3.16 -18.64
N ASN A 170 -1.72 4.33 -18.31
CA ASN A 170 -2.15 5.35 -19.27
C ASN A 170 -1.21 6.58 -19.24
N VAL A 171 0.09 6.37 -19.08
CA VAL A 171 1.06 7.45 -19.32
C VAL A 171 1.35 7.47 -20.82
N GLU A 172 0.85 8.49 -21.51
CA GLU A 172 1.38 8.83 -22.83
C GLU A 172 2.85 9.22 -22.64
N GLU A 173 3.75 8.44 -23.21
CA GLU A 173 5.18 8.74 -23.18
C GLU A 173 5.44 9.94 -24.09
N ILE A 174 5.94 11.03 -23.50
CA ILE A 174 6.29 12.25 -24.22
C ILE A 174 7.81 12.32 -24.32
N ILE A 175 8.33 12.33 -25.55
CA ILE A 175 9.75 12.55 -25.81
C ILE A 175 9.96 14.06 -25.95
N ALA A 176 10.78 14.63 -25.08
CA ALA A 176 11.11 16.04 -25.09
C ALA A 176 12.61 16.29 -24.93
N ALA A 177 13.12 17.30 -25.62
CA ALA A 177 14.45 17.85 -25.44
C ALA A 177 14.34 19.24 -24.83
N THR A 178 15.11 19.46 -23.76
CA THR A 178 15.21 20.75 -23.06
C THR A 178 16.66 21.20 -23.07
N ASP A 179 16.88 22.50 -23.28
CA ASP A 179 18.23 23.06 -23.25
C ASP A 179 18.24 24.48 -22.69
N GLY A 180 19.25 24.78 -21.88
CA GLY A 180 19.52 26.11 -21.35
C GLY A 180 20.78 26.67 -21.99
N SER A 181 20.76 27.94 -22.38
CA SER A 181 21.93 28.61 -22.95
C SER A 181 22.11 29.98 -22.34
N CYS A 182 23.34 30.31 -21.95
CA CYS A 182 23.70 31.63 -21.48
C CYS A 182 24.84 32.24 -22.31
N ILE A 183 24.61 33.44 -22.83
CA ILE A 183 25.66 34.26 -23.46
C ILE A 183 26.33 35.08 -22.36
N ASP A 184 27.65 35.22 -22.43
CA ASP A 184 28.49 35.94 -21.47
C ASP A 184 28.30 35.46 -20.01
N ASP A 185 28.15 34.15 -19.83
CA ASP A 185 27.93 33.53 -18.51
C ASP A 185 29.05 33.89 -17.53
N GLY A 186 28.66 34.21 -16.29
CA GLY A 186 29.57 34.70 -15.25
C GLY A 186 29.93 36.19 -15.33
N THR A 187 29.29 36.97 -16.22
CA THR A 187 29.48 38.43 -16.32
C THR A 187 28.20 39.20 -15.98
N ASP A 188 28.34 40.50 -15.72
CA ASP A 188 27.19 41.40 -15.51
C ASP A 188 26.34 41.61 -16.78
N THR A 189 26.86 41.21 -17.94
CA THR A 189 26.16 41.25 -19.23
C THR A 189 25.52 39.92 -19.61
N ALA A 190 25.55 38.93 -18.72
CA ALA A 190 25.04 37.60 -18.96
C ALA A 190 23.56 37.61 -19.39
N ARG A 191 23.22 36.78 -20.38
CA ARG A 191 21.86 36.64 -20.91
C ARG A 191 21.51 35.18 -21.11
N ALA A 192 20.66 34.67 -20.23
CA ALA A 192 20.17 33.31 -20.26
C ALA A 192 18.89 33.17 -21.11
N ARG A 193 18.77 32.02 -21.77
CA ARG A 193 17.61 31.58 -22.56
C ARG A 193 17.39 30.10 -22.34
N ALA A 194 16.19 29.67 -22.68
CA ALA A 194 15.66 28.36 -22.42
C ALA A 194 14.92 27.86 -23.67
N GLY A 195 15.17 26.62 -24.10
CA GLY A 195 14.54 25.98 -25.26
C GLY A 195 13.85 24.67 -24.88
N ILE A 196 12.66 24.44 -25.42
CA ILE A 196 11.91 23.19 -25.27
C ILE A 196 11.46 22.72 -26.64
N TYR A 197 11.67 21.44 -26.92
CA TYR A 197 11.16 20.73 -28.08
C TYR A 197 10.46 19.47 -27.61
N VAL A 198 9.20 19.28 -28.01
CA VAL A 198 8.44 18.06 -27.75
C VAL A 198 8.14 17.38 -29.08
N GLU A 199 8.42 16.08 -29.18
CA GLU A 199 8.15 15.27 -30.37
C GLU A 199 6.67 14.88 -30.46
N GLY A 200 6.14 14.77 -31.69
CA GLY A 200 4.76 14.30 -31.94
C GLY A 200 3.99 15.16 -32.94
N GLU A 201 2.85 14.65 -33.40
CA GLU A 201 1.97 15.31 -34.39
C GLU A 201 1.44 16.67 -33.88
N ASN A 202 1.34 16.83 -32.56
CA ASN A 202 1.02 18.07 -31.84
C ASN A 202 2.21 18.61 -31.01
N GLY A 203 3.45 18.27 -31.40
CA GLY A 203 4.65 18.65 -30.67
C GLY A 203 4.82 20.17 -30.48
N MET A 204 5.35 20.57 -29.33
CA MET A 204 5.57 21.98 -28.99
C MET A 204 7.03 22.39 -29.22
N LYS A 205 7.24 23.60 -29.74
CA LYS A 205 8.54 24.29 -29.75
C LYS A 205 8.42 25.60 -28.99
N LEU A 206 9.21 25.78 -27.94
CA LEU A 206 9.18 26.98 -27.12
C LEU A 206 10.58 27.52 -26.90
N ALA A 207 10.73 28.83 -27.06
CA ALA A 207 11.93 29.56 -26.67
C ALA A 207 11.54 30.60 -25.62
N ILE A 208 12.20 30.56 -24.47
CA ILE A 208 11.93 31.39 -23.31
C ILE A 208 13.14 32.29 -23.09
N ARG A 209 12.89 33.59 -22.96
CA ARG A 209 13.89 34.55 -22.49
C ARG A 209 13.80 34.62 -20.97
N ILE A 210 14.92 34.41 -20.27
CA ILE A 210 14.92 34.47 -18.82
C ILE A 210 14.77 35.93 -18.37
N PRO A 211 13.79 36.25 -17.51
CA PRO A 211 13.61 37.61 -16.98
C PRO A 211 14.87 38.11 -16.26
N SER A 212 15.21 39.39 -16.46
CA SER A 212 16.43 40.00 -15.91
C SER A 212 16.46 40.11 -14.39
N ASN A 213 15.32 39.91 -13.71
CA ASN A 213 15.22 39.87 -12.25
C ASN A 213 15.58 38.49 -11.66
N ILE A 214 15.96 37.52 -12.49
CA ILE A 214 16.42 36.18 -12.11
C ILE A 214 17.88 36.04 -12.56
N PRO A 215 18.75 35.33 -11.80
CA PRO A 215 20.14 35.12 -12.20
C PRO A 215 20.25 34.60 -13.65
N GLN A 216 21.09 35.27 -14.44
CA GLN A 216 21.30 34.95 -15.85
C GLN A 216 22.46 33.96 -15.96
N THR A 217 22.18 32.68 -15.78
CA THR A 217 23.20 31.60 -15.89
C THR A 217 22.68 30.45 -16.74
N ASN A 218 23.59 29.59 -17.21
CA ASN A 218 23.18 28.40 -17.97
C ASN A 218 22.24 27.50 -17.17
N GLN A 219 22.56 27.30 -15.89
CA GLN A 219 21.84 26.45 -14.96
C GLN A 219 20.40 26.93 -14.72
N VAL A 220 20.18 28.24 -14.69
CA VAL A 220 18.82 28.80 -14.59
C VAL A 220 18.02 28.53 -15.86
N GLY A 221 18.65 28.60 -17.04
CA GLY A 221 18.01 28.23 -18.30
C GLY A 221 17.51 26.78 -18.31
N GLU A 222 18.36 25.84 -17.88
CA GLU A 222 18.03 24.41 -17.78
C GLU A 222 16.90 24.14 -16.76
N ALA A 223 16.93 24.82 -15.60
CA ALA A 223 15.90 24.65 -14.58
C ALA A 223 14.52 25.18 -15.06
N ILE A 224 14.51 26.33 -15.74
CA ILE A 224 13.28 26.96 -16.24
C ILE A 224 12.64 26.13 -17.35
N THR A 225 13.42 25.55 -18.27
CA THR A 225 12.87 24.68 -19.32
C THR A 225 12.21 23.44 -18.73
N THR A 226 12.83 22.80 -17.74
CA THR A 226 12.29 21.62 -17.07
C THR A 226 10.98 21.92 -16.37
N LYS A 227 10.94 23.03 -15.60
CA LYS A 227 9.71 23.49 -14.93
C LYS A 227 8.59 23.74 -15.93
N GLU A 228 8.87 24.50 -16.99
CA GLU A 228 7.84 24.92 -17.93
C GLU A 228 7.32 23.76 -18.79
N LEU A 229 8.17 22.77 -19.09
CA LEU A 229 7.73 21.52 -19.69
C LEU A 229 6.76 20.77 -18.76
N ALA A 230 7.10 20.62 -17.47
CA ALA A 230 6.22 19.95 -16.50
C ALA A 230 4.87 20.67 -16.33
N ASP A 231 4.86 22.02 -16.29
CA ASP A 231 3.63 22.80 -16.16
C ASP A 231 2.71 22.69 -17.38
N LYS A 232 3.26 22.38 -18.55
CA LYS A 232 2.50 22.24 -19.80
C LYS A 232 2.03 20.83 -20.08
N VAL A 233 2.75 19.82 -19.60
CA VAL A 233 2.35 18.41 -19.70
C VAL A 233 1.25 18.05 -18.69
N ASN A 234 1.20 18.74 -17.55
CA ASN A 234 0.20 18.48 -16.48
C ASN A 234 -1.13 19.23 -16.63
N LYS A 235 -1.40 19.86 -17.79
CA LYS A 235 -2.66 20.58 -18.08
C LYS A 235 -3.53 19.78 -19.02
#